data_AF-A0AA92PHQ9-F1
#
_entry.id   AF-A0AA92PHQ9-F1
#
_cell.length_a   1.000
_cell.length_b   1.000
_cell.length_c   1.000
_cell.angle_alpha   90.00
_cell.angle_beta   90.00
_cell.angle_gamma   90.00
#
_symmetry.space_group_name_H-M   'P 1'
#
loop_
_entity.id
_entity.type
_entity.pdbx_description
1 polymer ?
#
loop_
_entity_poly.entity_id
_entity_poly.type
_entity_poly.pdbx_seq_one_letter_code
_entity_poly.pdbx_strand_id
1 'polypeptide(L)'
;MGVESAQALLRQHHDSPGILRYHSQVSVKDEKGYAWQVLLFKQNYTSAVKDLRLRLVAFPGVVEIAHPQPLLIETVAGKLLSASDAYSLTAPVPNVGEYNLTDILPKLPTTDALKVYVPLSNGQQLVLNISNTVVTEWQWLVTEID
;
A
#
# COMPACT_ATOMS: atom_id res chain seq x y z
N MET A 1 -8.79 40.00 4.42
CA MET A 1 -9.12 38.93 3.47
C MET A 1 -7.91 38.70 2.59
N GLY A 2 -7.23 37.58 2.77
CA GLY A 2 -6.15 37.12 1.91
C GLY A 2 -6.14 35.60 2.03
N VAL A 3 -6.60 34.91 1.00
CA VAL A 3 -6.58 33.45 0.94
C VAL A 3 -5.14 33.02 0.69
N GLU A 4 -4.48 32.49 1.71
CA GLU A 4 -3.23 31.75 1.53
C GLU A 4 -3.56 30.46 0.80
N SER A 5 -3.38 30.49 -0.53
CA SER A 5 -3.33 29.29 -1.34
C SER A 5 -2.22 28.41 -0.78
N ALA A 6 -2.60 27.31 -0.13
CA ALA A 6 -1.70 26.23 0.22
C ALA A 6 -1.16 25.62 -1.08
N GLN A 7 -0.12 26.24 -1.63
CA GLN A 7 0.71 25.63 -2.64
C GLN A 7 1.26 24.37 -2.01
N ALA A 8 0.72 23.22 -2.43
CA ALA A 8 1.28 21.93 -2.11
C ALA A 8 2.75 22.00 -2.50
N LEU A 9 3.62 22.14 -1.49
CA LEU A 9 5.05 22.01 -1.62
C LEU A 9 5.25 20.58 -2.09
N LEU A 10 5.23 20.40 -3.42
CA LEU A 10 5.71 19.23 -4.10
C LEU A 10 7.18 19.16 -3.73
N ARG A 11 7.48 18.56 -2.58
CA ARG A 11 8.83 18.22 -2.18
C ARG A 11 9.32 17.28 -3.25
N GLN A 12 10.03 17.84 -4.23
CA GLN A 12 10.92 17.11 -5.11
C GLN A 12 11.87 16.36 -4.18
N HIS A 13 11.52 15.12 -3.88
CA HIS A 13 12.46 14.21 -3.29
C HIS A 13 13.58 14.08 -4.33
N HIS A 14 14.77 14.49 -3.92
CA HIS A 14 16.01 14.22 -4.60
C HIS A 14 16.07 12.70 -4.85
N ASP A 15 15.66 12.27 -6.03
CA ASP A 15 16.05 10.96 -6.55
C ASP A 15 17.54 11.05 -6.79
N SER A 16 18.30 10.37 -5.92
CA SER A 16 19.70 10.12 -6.11
C SER A 16 19.90 9.51 -7.52
N PRO A 17 20.76 10.10 -8.36
CA PRO A 17 20.95 9.57 -9.72
C PRO A 17 21.56 8.17 -9.64
N GLY A 18 20.86 7.16 -10.14
CA GLY A 18 21.40 5.81 -10.34
C GLY A 18 20.66 4.64 -9.68
N ILE A 19 19.57 4.85 -8.95
CA ILE A 19 18.69 3.76 -8.50
C ILE A 19 17.32 3.97 -9.16
N LEU A 20 17.00 3.19 -10.17
CA LEU A 20 15.62 3.04 -10.65
C LEU A 20 14.80 2.46 -9.48
N ARG A 21 14.19 3.32 -8.67
CA ARG A 21 13.26 2.93 -7.60
C ARG A 21 11.93 2.62 -8.25
N TYR A 22 11.79 1.38 -8.70
CA TYR A 22 10.50 0.87 -9.16
C TYR A 22 9.54 0.82 -7.95
N HIS A 23 8.51 1.66 -8.00
CA HIS A 23 7.37 1.63 -7.09
C HIS A 23 6.06 1.92 -7.86
N SER A 24 4.95 1.30 -7.45
CA SER A 24 3.61 1.66 -7.92
C SER A 24 2.93 2.46 -6.81
N GLN A 25 2.47 3.66 -7.13
CA GLN A 25 1.77 4.54 -6.19
C GLN A 25 0.45 4.98 -6.79
N VAL A 26 -0.64 4.68 -6.09
CA VAL A 26 -2.00 5.06 -6.51
C VAL A 26 -2.78 5.70 -5.36
N SER A 27 -3.65 6.64 -5.70
CA SER A 27 -4.65 7.17 -4.78
C SER A 27 -5.97 6.42 -4.95
N VAL A 28 -6.45 5.80 -3.88
CA VAL A 28 -7.74 5.10 -3.83
C VAL A 28 -8.66 5.85 -2.86
N LYS A 29 -9.98 5.79 -3.06
CA LYS A 29 -10.94 6.30 -2.08
C LYS A 29 -11.58 5.15 -1.33
N ASP A 30 -11.75 5.31 -0.02
CA ASP A 30 -12.58 4.38 0.76
C ASP A 30 -14.08 4.65 0.53
N GLU A 31 -14.92 3.81 1.14
CA GLU A 31 -16.38 3.91 1.07
C GLU A 31 -16.94 5.22 1.65
N LYS A 32 -16.17 5.91 2.51
CA LYS A 32 -16.53 7.22 3.08
C LYS A 32 -16.00 8.39 2.24
N GLY A 33 -15.29 8.11 1.15
CA GLY A 33 -14.73 9.10 0.23
C GLY A 33 -13.36 9.66 0.65
N TYR A 34 -12.75 9.18 1.73
CA TYR A 34 -11.42 9.62 2.13
C TYR A 34 -10.37 9.02 1.21
N ALA A 35 -9.36 9.82 0.88
CA ALA A 35 -8.26 9.40 0.03
C ALA A 35 -7.24 8.58 0.81
N TRP A 36 -6.77 7.51 0.19
CA TRP A 36 -5.75 6.59 0.64
C TRP A 36 -4.63 6.56 -0.38
N GLN A 37 -3.38 6.62 0.08
CA GLN A 37 -2.24 6.32 -0.78
C GLN A 37 -1.86 4.86 -0.60
N VAL A 38 -1.81 4.13 -1.71
CA VAL A 38 -1.41 2.74 -1.78
C VAL A 38 -0.10 2.69 -2.55
N LEU A 39 0.96 2.25 -1.88
CA LEU A 39 2.32 2.26 -2.41
C LEU A 39 2.92 0.85 -2.33
N LEU A 40 3.16 0.21 -3.47
CA LEU A 40 3.92 -1.03 -3.56
C LEU A 40 5.36 -0.71 -3.96
N PHE A 41 6.34 -1.18 -3.19
CA PHE A 41 7.76 -0.93 -3.46
C PHE A 41 8.62 -2.11 -3.02
N LYS A 42 9.81 -2.19 -3.60
CA LYS A 42 10.85 -3.10 -3.13
C LYS A 42 11.57 -2.51 -1.94
N GLN A 43 11.71 -3.30 -0.90
CA GLN A 43 12.60 -3.03 0.22
C GLN A 43 13.92 -3.78 -0.03
N ASN A 44 15.04 -3.17 0.35
CA ASN A 44 16.39 -3.75 0.28
C ASN A 44 16.86 -4.11 -1.14
N TYR A 45 17.12 -3.09 -1.98
CA TYR A 45 17.65 -3.25 -3.35
C TYR A 45 19.01 -3.96 -3.45
N THR A 46 19.73 -4.13 -2.33
CA THR A 46 21.06 -4.77 -2.26
C THR A 46 21.02 -6.21 -1.75
N SER A 47 19.84 -6.71 -1.35
CA SER A 47 19.65 -8.08 -0.87
C SER A 47 19.35 -9.03 -2.04
N ALA A 48 19.83 -10.27 -1.96
CA ALA A 48 19.45 -11.33 -2.91
C ALA A 48 17.95 -11.66 -2.83
N VAL A 49 17.35 -11.49 -1.64
CA VAL A 49 15.91 -11.61 -1.42
C VAL A 49 15.30 -10.21 -1.57
N LYS A 50 14.52 -10.03 -2.63
CA LYS A 50 13.78 -8.79 -2.89
C LYS A 50 12.51 -8.81 -2.05
N ASP A 51 12.51 -8.09 -0.94
CA ASP A 51 11.32 -7.93 -0.09
C ASP A 51 10.33 -6.97 -0.77
N LEU A 52 9.07 -7.35 -0.88
CA LEU A 52 8.01 -6.48 -1.39
C LEU A 52 7.17 -5.94 -0.23
N ARG A 53 7.05 -4.62 -0.17
CA ARG A 53 6.28 -3.91 0.85
C ARG A 53 5.13 -3.15 0.22
N LEU A 54 3.95 -3.33 0.80
CA LEU A 54 2.78 -2.51 0.52
C LEU A 54 2.59 -1.54 1.69
N ARG A 55 2.67 -0.25 1.42
CA ARG A 55 2.34 0.79 2.39
C ARG A 55 0.97 1.38 2.07
N LEU A 56 0.14 1.45 3.10
CA LEU A 56 -1.15 2.12 3.09
C LEU A 56 -1.05 3.37 3.94
N VAL A 57 -1.35 4.52 3.36
CA VAL A 57 -1.42 5.79 4.07
C VAL A 57 -2.85 6.28 4.04
N ALA A 58 -3.50 6.23 5.19
CA ALA A 58 -4.86 6.73 5.37
C ALA A 58 -4.86 8.24 5.63
N PHE A 59 -6.03 8.87 5.49
CA PHE A 59 -6.18 10.28 5.80
C PHE A 59 -5.90 10.55 7.30
N PRO A 60 -4.92 11.41 7.64
CA PRO A 60 -4.53 11.64 9.03
C PRO A 60 -5.68 12.15 9.92
N GLY A 61 -5.76 11.65 11.16
CA GLY A 61 -6.75 12.08 12.15
C GLY A 61 -8.18 11.58 11.92
N VAL A 62 -8.43 10.87 10.81
CA VAL A 62 -9.74 10.26 10.51
C VAL A 62 -9.69 8.74 10.60
N VAL A 63 -8.59 8.15 10.17
CA VAL A 63 -8.40 6.70 10.19
C VAL A 63 -7.10 6.34 10.92
N GLU A 64 -7.22 5.39 11.84
CA GLU A 64 -6.10 4.77 12.53
C GLU A 64 -6.11 3.27 12.24
N ILE A 65 -4.97 2.77 11.77
CA ILE A 65 -4.75 1.38 11.40
C ILE A 65 -4.30 0.63 12.66
N ALA A 66 -4.89 -0.53 12.90
CA ALA A 66 -4.52 -1.36 14.04
C ALA A 66 -3.16 -2.03 13.80
N HIS A 67 -2.31 -2.00 14.82
CA HIS A 67 -1.01 -2.66 14.82
C HIS A 67 -0.80 -3.46 16.13
N PRO A 68 -0.14 -4.62 16.07
CA PRO A 68 0.15 -5.41 14.88
C PRO A 68 -1.11 -6.19 14.44
N GLN A 69 -1.56 -6.02 13.20
CA GLN A 69 -2.67 -6.80 12.62
C GLN A 69 -2.45 -7.09 11.14
N PRO A 70 -2.73 -8.31 10.65
CA PRO A 70 -2.51 -8.64 9.25
C PRO A 70 -3.47 -7.88 8.32
N LEU A 71 -3.00 -7.61 7.11
CA LEU A 71 -3.85 -7.13 6.02
C LEU A 71 -4.45 -8.33 5.30
N LEU A 72 -5.77 -8.35 5.12
CA LEU A 72 -6.42 -9.39 4.35
C LEU A 72 -6.67 -8.92 2.91
N ILE A 73 -6.40 -9.78 1.94
CA ILE A 73 -6.58 -9.50 0.52
C ILE A 73 -7.46 -10.59 -0.07
N GLU A 74 -8.61 -10.21 -0.62
CA GLU A 74 -9.54 -11.11 -1.26
C GLU A 74 -9.56 -10.90 -2.77
N THR A 75 -9.44 -12.00 -3.51
CA THR A 75 -9.57 -12.01 -4.97
C THR A 75 -11.03 -12.13 -5.39
N VAL A 76 -11.35 -11.76 -6.64
CA VAL A 76 -12.70 -11.96 -7.20
C VAL A 76 -13.14 -13.43 -7.16
N ALA A 77 -12.19 -14.38 -7.21
CA ALA A 77 -12.44 -15.81 -7.08
C ALA A 77 -12.72 -16.28 -5.63
N GLY A 78 -12.79 -15.35 -4.65
CA GLY A 78 -13.06 -15.65 -3.25
C GLY A 78 -11.85 -16.19 -2.47
N LYS A 79 -10.64 -16.11 -3.04
CA LYS A 79 -9.41 -16.53 -2.34
C LYS A 79 -9.00 -15.42 -1.38
N LEU A 80 -8.91 -15.76 -0.09
CA LEU A 80 -8.43 -14.86 0.96
C LEU A 80 -6.95 -15.13 1.25
N LEU A 81 -6.14 -14.09 1.19
CA LEU A 81 -4.71 -14.09 1.50
C LEU A 81 -4.45 -13.13 2.67
N SER A 82 -3.43 -13.44 3.47
CA SER A 82 -3.06 -12.65 4.64
C SER A 82 -1.62 -12.17 4.50
N ALA A 83 -1.43 -10.85 4.49
CA ALA A 83 -0.12 -10.22 4.47
C ALA A 83 0.25 -9.77 5.89
N SER A 84 1.44 -10.15 6.35
CA SER A 84 1.91 -9.81 7.69
C SER A 84 2.21 -8.32 7.83
N ASP A 85 1.86 -7.77 8.98
CA ASP A 85 2.23 -6.42 9.38
C ASP A 85 3.74 -6.31 9.53
N ALA A 86 4.35 -5.31 8.89
CA ALA A 86 5.76 -5.01 8.99
C ALA A 86 6.11 -4.35 10.33
N TYR A 87 5.14 -3.73 11.00
CA TYR A 87 5.33 -3.10 12.29
C TYR A 87 5.07 -4.11 13.40
N SER A 88 6.14 -4.57 14.06
CA SER A 88 6.06 -5.62 15.08
C SER A 88 5.47 -5.16 16.41
N LEU A 89 5.49 -3.86 16.72
CA LEU A 89 5.03 -3.28 17.99
C LEU A 89 4.18 -2.02 17.77
N THR A 90 4.72 -1.03 17.06
CA THR A 90 4.02 0.25 16.79
C THR A 90 4.43 0.79 15.42
N ALA A 91 3.47 1.32 14.68
CA ALA A 91 3.75 2.10 13.48
C ALA A 91 4.34 3.48 13.84
N PRO A 92 5.16 4.10 12.96
CA PRO A 92 5.68 5.45 13.18
C PRO A 92 4.58 6.51 13.32
N VAL A 93 3.46 6.32 12.63
CA VAL A 93 2.26 7.15 12.71
C VAL A 93 1.02 6.25 12.60
N PRO A 94 -0.08 6.55 13.30
CA PRO A 94 -1.23 5.65 13.43
C PRO A 94 -2.03 5.48 12.15
N ASN A 95 -1.91 6.40 11.18
CA ASN A 95 -2.61 6.34 9.90
C ASN A 95 -1.81 5.62 8.80
N VAL A 96 -0.71 4.94 9.15
CA VAL A 96 0.16 4.26 8.18
C VAL A 96 0.33 2.80 8.56
N GLY A 97 0.00 1.91 7.62
CA GLY A 97 0.30 0.49 7.69
C GLY A 97 1.31 0.09 6.63
N GLU A 98 2.17 -0.87 6.94
CA GLU A 98 3.11 -1.45 6.00
C GLU A 98 3.06 -2.97 6.11
N TYR A 99 2.95 -3.67 4.98
CA TYR A 99 2.67 -5.10 4.94
C TYR A 99 3.65 -5.82 4.00
N ASN A 100 4.01 -7.05 4.35
CA ASN A 100 4.86 -7.90 3.51
C ASN A 100 4.02 -8.61 2.43
N LEU A 101 4.30 -8.31 1.16
CA LEU A 101 3.64 -8.91 0.02
C LEU A 101 4.50 -9.90 -0.76
N THR A 102 5.72 -10.18 -0.31
CA THR A 102 6.70 -11.03 -1.03
C THR A 102 6.11 -12.39 -1.40
N ASP A 103 5.48 -13.08 -0.44
CA ASP A 103 4.87 -14.39 -0.67
C ASP A 103 3.40 -14.32 -1.10
N ILE A 104 2.84 -13.11 -1.19
CA ILE A 104 1.41 -12.87 -1.46
C ILE A 104 1.20 -12.47 -2.90
N LEU A 105 2.00 -11.54 -3.42
CA LEU A 105 1.86 -11.02 -4.78
C LEU A 105 1.91 -12.11 -5.87
N PRO A 106 2.79 -13.13 -5.81
CA PRO A 106 2.79 -14.22 -6.80
C PRO A 106 1.53 -15.10 -6.75
N LYS A 107 0.75 -15.01 -5.67
CA LYS A 107 -0.49 -15.77 -5.46
C LYS A 107 -1.74 -14.97 -5.84
N LEU A 108 -1.59 -13.70 -6.18
CA LEU A 108 -2.65 -12.81 -6.65
C LEU A 108 -2.90 -13.00 -8.15
N PRO A 109 -4.14 -12.80 -8.62
CA PRO A 109 -4.43 -12.71 -10.04
C PRO A 109 -3.66 -11.53 -10.66
N THR A 110 -3.44 -11.59 -11.97
CA THR A 110 -2.65 -10.56 -12.68
C THR A 110 -3.51 -9.43 -13.26
N THR A 111 -4.80 -9.68 -13.45
CA THR A 111 -5.73 -8.78 -14.19
C THR A 111 -7.06 -8.55 -13.48
N ASP A 112 -7.24 -9.07 -12.27
CA ASP A 112 -8.50 -8.92 -11.53
C ASP A 112 -8.36 -7.86 -10.44
N ALA A 113 -9.46 -7.18 -10.14
CA ALA A 113 -9.53 -6.29 -8.99
C ALA A 113 -9.40 -7.07 -7.67
N LEU A 114 -8.95 -6.38 -6.61
CA LEU A 114 -8.79 -6.96 -5.28
C LEU A 114 -9.57 -6.15 -4.25
N LYS A 115 -10.11 -6.84 -3.25
CA LYS A 115 -10.58 -6.21 -2.01
C LYS A 115 -9.49 -6.32 -0.97
N VAL A 116 -9.05 -5.19 -0.47
CA VAL A 116 -8.05 -5.09 0.59
C VAL A 116 -8.74 -4.66 1.86
N TYR A 117 -8.68 -5.51 2.86
CA TYR A 117 -9.30 -5.29 4.15
C TYR A 117 -8.27 -4.80 5.16
N VAL A 118 -8.41 -3.54 5.56
CA VAL A 118 -7.53 -2.85 6.49
C VAL A 118 -8.10 -2.93 7.90
N PRO A 119 -7.39 -3.52 8.88
CA PRO A 119 -7.83 -3.54 10.27
C PRO A 119 -7.66 -2.15 10.89
N LEU A 120 -8.71 -1.63 11.52
CA LEU A 120 -8.69 -0.31 12.18
C LEU A 120 -8.58 -0.45 13.70
N SER A 121 -7.97 0.54 14.35
CA SER A 121 -7.77 0.56 15.82
C SER A 121 -9.07 0.53 16.62
N ASN A 122 -10.19 0.93 16.02
CA ASN A 122 -11.52 0.87 16.64
C ASN A 122 -12.19 -0.51 16.54
N GLY A 123 -11.48 -1.53 16.04
CA GLY A 123 -11.97 -2.89 15.86
C GLY A 123 -12.80 -3.12 14.58
N GLN A 124 -13.00 -2.08 13.76
CA GLN A 124 -13.65 -2.22 12.47
C GLN A 124 -12.66 -2.65 11.39
N GLN A 125 -13.20 -3.14 10.27
CA GLN A 125 -12.44 -3.50 9.09
C GLN A 125 -12.89 -2.61 7.94
N LEU A 126 -11.95 -1.89 7.33
CA LEU A 126 -12.20 -1.02 6.19
C LEU A 126 -11.86 -1.73 4.90
N VAL A 127 -12.68 -1.52 3.85
CA VAL A 127 -12.48 -2.13 2.54
C VAL A 127 -11.92 -1.08 1.57
N LEU A 128 -10.76 -1.39 0.98
CA LEU A 128 -10.20 -0.68 -0.16
C LEU A 128 -10.37 -1.54 -1.41
N ASN A 129 -10.98 -0.98 -2.45
CA ASN A 129 -11.10 -1.63 -3.75
C ASN A 129 -9.91 -1.24 -4.62
N ILE A 130 -9.03 -2.21 -4.89
CA ILE A 130 -7.88 -2.03 -5.77
C ILE A 130 -8.30 -2.43 -7.18
N SER A 131 -8.21 -1.51 -8.14
CA SER A 131 -8.60 -1.77 -9.52
C SER A 131 -7.65 -2.76 -10.20
N ASN A 132 -8.15 -3.45 -11.23
CA ASN A 132 -7.32 -4.35 -12.03
C ASN A 132 -6.09 -3.66 -12.63
N THR A 133 -6.19 -2.40 -13.05
CA THR A 133 -5.05 -1.63 -13.58
C THR A 133 -3.91 -1.56 -12.57
N VAL A 134 -4.22 -1.30 -11.30
CA VAL A 134 -3.22 -1.25 -10.22
C VAL A 134 -2.61 -2.63 -9.99
N VAL A 135 -3.42 -3.68 -10.02
CA VAL A 135 -2.93 -5.06 -9.86
C VAL A 135 -1.99 -5.45 -11.01
N THR A 136 -2.32 -5.07 -12.24
CA THR A 136 -1.45 -5.29 -13.41
C THR A 136 -0.13 -4.52 -13.27
N GLU A 137 -0.15 -3.26 -12.82
CA GLU A 137 1.08 -2.50 -12.52
C GLU A 137 1.92 -3.21 -11.47
N TRP A 138 1.31 -3.75 -10.41
CA TRP A 138 2.03 -4.49 -9.37
C TRP A 138 2.72 -5.73 -9.91
N GLN A 139 2.11 -6.44 -10.86
CA GLN A 139 2.74 -7.60 -11.49
C GLN A 139 3.92 -7.17 -12.35
N TRP A 140 3.78 -6.11 -13.15
CA TRP A 140 4.90 -5.58 -13.97
C TRP A 140 6.07 -5.11 -13.11
N LEU A 141 5.79 -4.53 -11.94
CA LEU A 141 6.80 -4.17 -10.94
C LEU A 141 7.64 -5.35 -10.45
N VAL A 142 7.21 -6.59 -10.71
CA VAL A 142 7.93 -7.81 -10.35
C VAL A 142 8.40 -8.58 -11.58
N THR A 143 7.76 -8.41 -12.75
CA THR A 143 8.15 -9.07 -14.00
C THR A 143 9.26 -8.35 -14.78
N GLU A 144 9.43 -7.03 -14.68
CA GLU A 144 10.58 -6.31 -15.32
C GLU A 144 11.96 -6.67 -14.73
N ILE A 145 12.05 -7.77 -13.99
CA ILE A 145 13.12 -8.12 -13.04
C ILE A 145 13.60 -9.57 -13.20
N ASP A 146 13.10 -10.29 -14.21
CA ASP A 146 13.75 -11.49 -14.75
C ASP A 146 14.47 -11.17 -16.07
#